data_AF-Q4AAT6-F1
#
_entry.id   AF-Q4AAT6-F1
#
_cell.length_a   1.000
_cell.length_b   1.000
_cell.length_c   1.000
_cell.angle_alpha   90.00
_cell.angle_beta   90.00
_cell.angle_gamma   90.00
#
_symmetry.space_group_name_H-M   'P 1'
#
loop_
_entity.id
_entity.type
_entity.pdbx_description
1 polymer ?
#
loop_
_entity_poly.entity_id
_entity_poly.type
_entity_poly.pdbx_seq_one_letter_code
_entity_poly.pdbx_strand_id
1 'polypeptide(L)'
;MKTIISIAIDFLKNRESAHFSDIFLEVQTSLMSKWENQLPNLSTDKILTLKRGELYKLLSIDGNFVPLGDNYWTLRSDLNA
;
A
#
# COMPACT_ATOMS: atom_id res chain seq x y z
N MET A 1 5.73 -4.43 -14.08
CA MET A 1 5.61 -5.31 -12.89
C MET A 1 4.92 -4.52 -11.80
N LYS A 2 3.83 -5.01 -11.20
CA LYS A 2 3.15 -4.28 -10.12
C LYS A 2 4.02 -4.25 -8.86
N THR A 3 4.21 -3.07 -8.27
CA THR A 3 4.91 -2.85 -7.00
C THR A 3 3.92 -2.38 -5.95
N ILE A 4 4.32 -2.37 -4.67
CA ILE A 4 3.49 -1.83 -3.58
C ILE A 4 3.07 -0.38 -3.90
N ILE A 5 4.01 0.46 -4.31
CA ILE A 5 3.74 1.86 -4.66
C ILE A 5 2.82 1.96 -5.87
N SER A 6 3.08 1.22 -6.95
CA SER A 6 2.25 1.33 -8.15
C SER A 6 0.80 0.94 -7.87
N ILE A 7 0.58 -0.12 -7.08
CA ILE A 7 -0.76 -0.55 -6.69
C ILE A 7 -1.42 0.48 -5.77
N ALA A 8 -0.70 1.04 -4.79
CA ALA A 8 -1.25 2.06 -3.91
C ALA A 8 -1.63 3.35 -4.67
N ILE A 9 -0.81 3.76 -5.65
CA ILE A 9 -1.14 4.87 -6.56
C ILE A 9 -2.39 4.54 -7.38
N ASP A 10 -2.40 3.39 -8.05
CA ASP A 10 -3.55 2.97 -8.87
C ASP A 10 -4.85 2.89 -8.05
N PHE A 11 -4.75 2.45 -6.78
CA PHE A 11 -5.88 2.36 -5.86
C PHE A 11 -6.39 3.74 -5.43
N LEU A 12 -5.50 4.69 -5.16
CA LEU A 12 -5.88 6.04 -4.74
C LEU A 12 -6.26 6.95 -5.92
N LYS A 13 -5.89 6.58 -7.15
CA LYS A 13 -6.23 7.34 -8.34
C LYS A 13 -7.75 7.49 -8.47
N ASN A 14 -8.21 8.71 -8.75
CA ASN A 14 -9.62 9.08 -8.83
C ASN A 14 -10.40 8.95 -7.51
N ARG A 15 -9.71 8.97 -6.36
CA ARG A 15 -10.34 8.98 -5.04
C ARG A 15 -9.91 10.20 -4.27
N GLU A 16 -10.84 10.77 -3.51
CA GLU A 16 -10.52 11.87 -2.61
C GLU A 16 -9.50 11.43 -1.55
N SER A 17 -9.73 10.28 -0.93
CA SER A 17 -8.82 9.63 0.01
C SER A 17 -9.21 8.16 0.23
N ALA A 18 -8.36 7.40 0.93
CA ALA A 18 -8.70 6.09 1.47
C ALA A 18 -8.01 5.84 2.82
N HIS A 19 -8.63 5.03 3.66
CA HIS A 19 -8.02 4.59 4.91
C HIS A 19 -6.90 3.57 4.63
N PHE A 20 -5.84 3.60 5.44
CA PHE A 20 -4.66 2.74 5.30
C PHE A 20 -5.01 1.23 5.19
N SER A 21 -6.01 0.77 5.94
CA SER A 21 -6.46 -0.64 5.88
C SER A 21 -6.89 -1.06 4.48
N ASP A 22 -7.55 -0.16 3.75
CA ASP A 22 -8.15 -0.46 2.46
C ASP A 22 -7.06 -0.47 1.39
N ILE A 23 -6.11 0.48 1.48
CA ILE A 23 -4.91 0.50 0.64
C ILE A 23 -4.12 -0.79 0.86
N PHE A 24 -3.92 -1.20 2.11
CA PHE A 24 -3.20 -2.43 2.43
C PHE A 24 -3.92 -3.67 1.89
N LEU A 25 -5.24 -3.74 2.01
CA LEU A 25 -6.03 -4.86 1.50
C LEU A 25 -5.89 -5.00 -0.03
N GLU A 26 -5.91 -3.89 -0.78
CA GLU A 26 -5.68 -3.92 -2.23
C GLU A 26 -4.28 -4.43 -2.58
N VAL A 27 -3.25 -3.90 -1.91
CA VAL A 27 -1.86 -4.31 -2.12
C VAL A 27 -1.68 -5.79 -1.78
N GLN A 28 -2.24 -6.23 -0.66
CA GLN A 28 -2.23 -7.64 -0.24
C GLN A 28 -2.90 -8.51 -1.30
N THR A 29 -4.11 -8.18 -1.74
CA THR A 29 -4.85 -8.95 -2.75
C THR A 29 -4.04 -9.11 -4.03
N SER A 30 -3.32 -8.07 -4.45
CA SER A 30 -2.50 -8.08 -5.65
C SER A 30 -1.17 -8.83 -5.52
N LEU A 31 -0.56 -8.89 -4.32
CA LEU A 31 0.82 -9.35 -4.14
C LEU A 31 0.98 -10.57 -3.22
N MET A 32 -0.08 -11.06 -2.58
CA MET A 32 0.04 -12.11 -1.56
C MET A 32 0.80 -13.34 -2.05
N SER A 33 0.37 -13.91 -3.19
CA SER A 33 1.03 -15.08 -3.78
C SER A 33 2.51 -14.85 -4.09
N LYS A 34 2.88 -13.64 -4.53
CA LYS A 34 4.28 -13.28 -4.78
C LYS A 34 5.07 -13.26 -3.47
N TRP A 35 4.53 -12.68 -2.40
CA TRP A 35 5.22 -12.60 -1.13
C TRP A 35 5.41 -13.96 -0.46
N GLU A 36 4.41 -14.84 -0.54
CA GLU A 36 4.50 -16.22 -0.05
C GLU A 36 5.61 -16.99 -0.79
N ASN A 37 5.69 -16.84 -2.11
CA ASN A 37 6.75 -17.46 -2.91
C ASN A 37 8.15 -16.90 -2.59
N GLN A 38 8.26 -15.62 -2.23
CA GLN A 38 9.53 -14.97 -1.89
C GLN A 38 10.00 -15.25 -0.45
N LEU A 39 9.06 -15.57 0.44
CA LEU A 39 9.30 -15.76 1.87
C LEU A 39 8.75 -17.12 2.33
N PRO A 40 9.16 -18.25 1.72
CA PRO A 40 8.53 -19.55 1.94
C PRO A 40 8.68 -20.08 3.39
N ASN A 41 9.61 -19.53 4.16
CA ASN A 41 9.90 -19.94 5.54
C ASN A 41 9.15 -19.09 6.60
N LEU A 42 8.31 -18.14 6.17
CA LEU A 42 7.51 -17.31 7.08
C LEU A 42 6.03 -17.72 7.01
N SER A 43 5.36 -17.68 8.15
CA SER A 43 3.90 -17.80 8.15
C SER A 43 3.25 -16.59 7.47
N THR A 44 2.08 -16.80 6.89
CA THR A 44 1.24 -15.76 6.30
C THR A 44 1.10 -14.53 7.22
N ASP A 45 0.83 -14.73 8.52
CA ASP A 45 0.69 -13.62 9.48
C ASP A 45 1.97 -12.79 9.65
N LYS A 46 3.15 -13.45 9.65
CA LYS A 46 4.44 -12.75 9.71
C LYS A 46 4.69 -11.97 8.43
N ILE A 47 4.38 -12.55 7.27
CA ILE A 47 4.49 -11.86 5.98
C ILE A 47 3.60 -10.60 5.98
N LEU A 48 2.33 -10.74 6.38
CA LEU A 48 1.39 -9.62 6.43
C LEU A 48 1.84 -8.53 7.39
N THR A 49 2.38 -8.89 8.56
CA THR A 49 2.92 -7.91 9.53
C THR A 49 4.08 -7.11 8.93
N LEU A 50 5.04 -7.79 8.30
CA LEU A 50 6.18 -7.14 7.65
C LEU A 50 5.75 -6.23 6.50
N LYS A 51 4.86 -6.73 5.63
CA LYS A 51 4.40 -6.00 4.45
C LYS A 51 3.50 -4.82 4.78
N ARG A 52 2.74 -4.91 5.88
CA ARG A 52 1.98 -3.77 6.41
C ARG A 52 2.90 -2.64 6.87
N GLY A 53 3.96 -2.99 7.62
CA GLY A 53 4.97 -2.01 8.03
C GLY A 53 5.72 -1.41 6.84
N GLU A 54 6.04 -2.23 5.82
CA GLU A 54 6.67 -1.78 4.58
C GLU A 54 5.78 -0.78 3.83
N LEU A 55 4.49 -1.07 3.62
CA LEU A 55 3.56 -0.14 2.98
C LEU A 55 3.47 1.17 3.77
N TYR A 56 3.28 1.12 5.09
CA TYR A 56 3.16 2.34 5.91
C TYR A 56 4.41 3.22 5.78
N LYS A 57 5.60 2.61 5.82
CA LYS A 57 6.86 3.32 5.60
C LYS A 57 6.91 3.95 4.21
N LEU A 58 6.53 3.21 3.16
CA LEU A 58 6.56 3.72 1.79
C LEU A 58 5.61 4.91 1.60
N LEU A 59 4.37 4.82 2.10
CA LEU A 59 3.42 5.95 2.05
C LEU A 59 3.96 7.18 2.79
N SER A 60 4.70 6.99 3.88
CA SER A 60 5.22 8.09 4.69
C SER A 60 6.43 8.81 4.09
N ILE A 61 7.23 8.14 3.25
CA ILE A 61 8.48 8.69 2.70
C ILE A 61 8.37 9.06 1.22
N ASP A 62 7.42 8.47 0.49
CA ASP A 62 7.22 8.73 -0.92
C ASP A 62 6.34 9.97 -1.10
N GLY A 63 6.90 11.01 -1.71
CA GLY A 63 6.27 12.33 -1.86
C GLY A 63 5.06 12.37 -2.80
N ASN A 64 4.61 11.23 -3.33
CA ASN A 64 3.35 11.11 -4.06
C ASN A 64 2.15 10.94 -3.13
N PHE A 65 2.35 10.48 -1.89
CA PHE A 65 1.27 10.28 -0.93
C PHE A 65 1.23 11.41 0.09
N VAL A 66 0.01 11.79 0.48
CA VAL A 66 -0.24 12.85 1.45
C VAL A 66 -1.08 12.29 2.60
N PRO A 67 -0.60 12.31 3.85
CA PRO A 67 -1.39 11.91 5.00
C PRO A 67 -2.43 12.98 5.35
N LEU A 68 -3.65 12.55 5.66
CA LEU A 68 -4.77 13.46 5.99
C LEU A 68 -5.14 13.44 7.49
N GLY A 69 -4.51 12.59 8.30
CA GLY A 69 -4.93 12.30 9.68
C GLY A 69 -5.77 11.03 9.74
N ASP A 70 -5.95 10.48 10.96
CA ASP A 70 -6.75 9.27 11.22
C ASP A 70 -6.45 8.09 10.29
N ASN A 71 -5.18 7.92 9.88
CA ASN A 71 -4.71 6.93 8.91
C ASN A 71 -5.35 7.01 7.51
N TYR A 72 -5.93 8.15 7.13
CA TYR A 72 -6.33 8.43 5.75
C TYR A 72 -5.17 8.99 4.94
N TRP A 73 -5.13 8.59 3.68
CA TRP A 73 -4.11 8.98 2.70
C TRP A 73 -4.77 9.38 1.39
N THR A 74 -4.13 10.29 0.68
CA THR A 74 -4.48 10.66 -0.70
C THR A 74 -3.22 10.78 -1.55
N LEU A 75 -3.39 11.03 -2.85
CA LEU A 75 -2.30 11.36 -3.75
C LEU A 75 -2.08 12.88 -3.81
N ARG A 76 -0.84 13.26 -4.11
CA ARG A 76 -0.52 14.64 -4.51
C ARG A 76 -1.42 15.06 -5.68
N SER A 77 -1.84 16.32 -5.69
CA SER A 77 -2.90 16.84 -6.56
C SER A 77 -2.66 16.64 -8.06
N ASP A 78 -1.41 16.60 -8.53
CA ASP A 78 -1.03 16.34 -9.93
C ASP A 78 -1.23 14.87 -10.36
N LEU A 79 -1.36 13.96 -9.39
CA LEU A 79 -1.60 12.53 -9.62
C LEU A 79 -3.06 12.14 -9.37
N ASN A 80 -3.85 13.02 -8.74
CA ASN A 80 -5.25 12.76 -8.38
C ASN A 80 -6.25 13.30 -9.43
N ALA A 81 -5.87 13.25 -10.71
CA ALA A 81 -6.64 13.75 -11.85
C ALA A 81 -7.19 12.62 -12.73
#